data_AF-A0A3N1D7F9-F1
#
_entry.id   AF-A0A3N1D7F9-F1
#
_cell.length_a   1.000
_cell.length_b   1.000
_cell.length_c   1.000
_cell.angle_alpha   90.00
_cell.angle_beta   90.00
_cell.angle_gamma   90.00
#
_symmetry.space_group_name_H-M   'P 1'
#
loop_
_entity.id
_entity.type
_entity.pdbx_description
1 polymer ?
#
loop_
_entity_poly.entity_id
_entity_poly.type
_entity_poly.pdbx_seq_one_letter_code
_entity_poly.pdbx_strand_id
1 'polypeptide(L)'
;MRVGHAERESVIDVLQTAYADGRLDTEELDQRVHLAMTGKTRGDLEPLTRDLSPRLPHDAEETSEDKVLGALAHAAGMLTSFVGPLVLMLVSGPRSARVRAHAVEALNFQLTLLIFTIVTLGVGGVVFAVAWIASLVAGLAALTGGSFRYPLTLRLIK
;
A
#
# COMPACT_ATOMS: atom_id res chain seq x y z
N MET A 1 -14.82 -18.67 12.78
CA MET A 1 -14.20 -18.00 13.95
C MET A 1 -15.32 -17.61 14.92
N ARG A 2 -15.14 -17.81 16.24
CA ARG A 2 -16.14 -17.42 17.26
C ARG A 2 -16.13 -15.90 17.44
N VAL A 3 -17.30 -15.32 17.66
CA VAL A 3 -17.49 -13.86 17.82
C VAL A 3 -17.16 -13.40 19.24
N GLY A 4 -16.40 -12.32 19.35
CA GLY A 4 -16.11 -11.64 20.62
C GLY A 4 -17.22 -10.68 21.06
N HIS A 5 -17.15 -10.17 22.29
CA HIS A 5 -18.11 -9.16 22.79
C HIS A 5 -18.03 -7.85 22.02
N ALA A 6 -16.82 -7.35 21.74
CA ALA A 6 -16.60 -6.11 20.98
C ALA A 6 -17.18 -6.17 19.56
N GLU A 7 -17.15 -7.35 18.94
CA GLU A 7 -17.69 -7.56 17.59
C GLU A 7 -19.23 -7.56 17.59
N ARG A 8 -19.85 -8.10 18.65
CA ARG A 8 -21.29 -8.02 18.89
C ARG A 8 -21.75 -6.58 19.11
N GLU A 9 -21.03 -5.84 19.94
CA GLU A 9 -21.33 -4.45 20.28
C GLU A 9 -21.22 -3.53 19.06
N SER A 10 -20.19 -3.72 18.23
CA SER A 10 -20.03 -3.00 16.96
C SER A 10 -21.19 -3.24 15.99
N VAL A 11 -21.76 -4.45 15.94
CA VAL A 11 -22.91 -4.75 15.07
C VAL A 11 -24.17 -4.06 15.59
N ILE A 12 -24.38 -4.04 16.90
CA ILE A 12 -25.54 -3.37 17.52
C ILE A 12 -25.49 -1.87 17.26
N ASP A 13 -24.32 -1.25 17.34
CA ASP A 13 -24.13 0.19 17.06
C ASP A 13 -24.51 0.54 15.60
N VAL A 14 -24.12 -0.30 14.64
CA VAL A 14 -24.51 -0.15 13.22
C VAL A 14 -26.03 -0.28 13.04
N LEU A 15 -26.67 -1.24 13.71
CA LEU A 15 -28.13 -1.43 13.65
C LEU A 15 -28.88 -0.24 14.24
N GLN A 16 -28.43 0.28 15.39
CA GLN A 16 -29.03 1.46 16.03
C GLN A 16 -28.86 2.72 15.17
N THR A 17 -27.70 2.89 14.52
CA THR A 17 -27.46 3.98 13.58
C THR A 17 -28.42 3.89 12.38
N ALA A 18 -28.59 2.70 11.80
CA ALA A 18 -29.51 2.50 10.68
C ALA A 18 -30.98 2.74 11.03
N TYR A 19 -31.40 2.46 12.28
CA TYR A 19 -32.72 2.82 12.78
C TYR A 19 -32.89 4.33 12.94
N ALA A 20 -31.88 5.02 13.48
CA ALA A 20 -31.89 6.48 13.58
C ALA A 20 -31.97 7.16 12.20
N ASP A 21 -31.38 6.55 11.18
CA ASP A 21 -31.43 6.98 9.77
C ASP A 21 -32.74 6.59 9.06
N GLY A 22 -33.68 5.90 9.73
CA GLY A 22 -34.97 5.46 9.17
C GLY A 22 -34.86 4.34 8.13
N ARG A 23 -33.70 3.67 8.05
CA ARG A 23 -33.45 2.54 7.13
C ARG A 23 -33.92 1.19 7.67
N LEU A 24 -34.15 1.12 8.98
CA LEU A 24 -34.78 0.01 9.68
C LEU A 24 -36.01 0.52 10.40
N ASP A 25 -37.05 -0.29 10.44
CA ASP A 25 -38.14 -0.06 11.38
C ASP A 25 -37.83 -0.67 12.77
N THR A 26 -38.71 -0.41 13.74
CA THR A 26 -38.53 -0.84 15.13
C THR A 26 -38.58 -2.37 15.27
N GLU A 27 -39.38 -3.07 14.45
CA GLU A 27 -39.52 -4.52 14.52
C GLU A 27 -38.27 -5.22 13.93
N GLU A 28 -37.77 -4.72 12.81
CA GLU A 28 -36.53 -5.19 12.20
C GLU A 28 -35.31 -4.94 13.09
N LEU A 29 -35.25 -3.78 13.77
CA LEU A 29 -34.20 -3.48 14.72
C LEU A 29 -34.18 -4.51 15.87
N ASP A 30 -35.31 -4.75 16.51
CA ASP A 30 -35.40 -5.68 17.64
C ASP A 30 -35.02 -7.11 17.22
N GLN A 31 -35.50 -7.55 16.06
CA GLN A 31 -35.15 -8.85 15.50
C GLN A 31 -33.64 -8.99 15.24
N ARG A 32 -33.03 -8.00 14.59
CA ARG A 32 -31.59 -8.05 14.25
C ARG A 32 -30.70 -7.91 15.48
N VAL A 33 -31.09 -7.13 16.48
CA VAL A 33 -30.37 -7.01 17.76
C VAL A 33 -30.43 -8.34 18.54
N HIS A 34 -31.60 -8.99 18.59
CA HIS A 34 -31.74 -10.30 19.21
C HIS A 34 -30.86 -11.36 18.53
N LEU A 35 -30.85 -11.39 17.19
CA LEU A 35 -30.00 -12.29 16.41
C LEU A 35 -28.50 -12.00 16.63
N ALA A 36 -28.11 -10.72 16.75
CA ALA A 36 -26.74 -10.35 17.05
C ALA A 36 -26.28 -10.86 18.42
N MET A 37 -27.14 -10.75 19.45
CA MET A 37 -26.83 -11.20 20.80
C MET A 37 -26.72 -12.73 20.94
N THR A 38 -27.55 -13.45 20.19
CA THR A 38 -27.60 -14.93 20.21
C THR A 38 -26.60 -15.60 19.26
N GLY A 39 -26.10 -14.85 18.26
CA GLY A 39 -25.07 -15.30 17.33
C GLY A 39 -23.78 -15.78 18.02
N LYS A 40 -23.18 -16.85 17.48
CA LYS A 40 -21.97 -17.47 18.05
C LYS A 40 -20.76 -17.30 17.15
N THR A 41 -20.98 -17.03 15.88
CA THR A 41 -19.94 -16.95 14.85
C THR A 41 -20.05 -15.66 14.06
N ARG A 42 -18.93 -15.26 13.45
CA ARG A 42 -18.88 -14.05 12.60
C ARG A 42 -19.81 -14.17 11.39
N GLY A 43 -20.01 -15.38 10.88
CA GLY A 43 -20.94 -15.66 9.79
C GLY A 43 -22.41 -15.48 10.17
N ASP A 44 -22.76 -15.48 11.46
CA ASP A 44 -24.12 -15.21 11.94
C ASP A 44 -24.41 -13.70 11.99
N LEU A 45 -23.36 -12.88 12.17
CA LEU A 45 -23.47 -11.43 12.28
C LEU A 45 -23.45 -10.71 10.91
N GLU A 46 -22.65 -11.22 9.97
CA GLU A 46 -22.44 -10.58 8.65
C GLU A 46 -23.73 -10.31 7.85
N PRO A 47 -24.73 -11.22 7.83
CA PRO A 47 -26.00 -10.96 7.14
C PRO A 47 -26.81 -9.82 7.76
N LEU A 48 -26.67 -9.56 9.07
CA LEU A 48 -27.51 -8.61 9.80
C LEU A 48 -27.25 -7.15 9.43
N THR A 49 -26.05 -6.84 8.92
CA THR A 49 -25.62 -5.47 8.56
C THR A 49 -25.31 -5.31 7.08
N ARG A 50 -25.47 -6.37 6.27
CA ARG A 50 -25.02 -6.40 4.87
C ARG A 50 -25.69 -5.29 4.03
N ASP A 51 -27.00 -5.18 4.14
CA ASP A 51 -27.87 -4.19 3.51
C ASP A 51 -27.76 -2.80 4.15
N LEU A 52 -27.32 -2.75 5.40
CA LEU A 52 -27.18 -1.53 6.20
C LEU A 52 -25.79 -0.93 6.15
N SER A 53 -24.87 -1.55 5.39
CA SER A 53 -23.54 -1.00 5.16
C SER A 53 -23.68 0.50 4.91
N PRO A 54 -22.96 1.34 5.67
CA PRO A 54 -22.97 2.77 5.44
C PRO A 54 -22.68 2.95 3.95
N ARG A 55 -23.52 3.70 3.26
CA ARG A 55 -23.07 4.35 2.04
C ARG A 55 -21.94 5.24 2.55
N LEU A 56 -20.71 4.74 2.43
CA LEU A 56 -19.55 5.47 2.92
C LEU A 56 -19.68 6.90 2.38
N PRO A 57 -19.27 7.93 3.13
CA PRO A 57 -19.21 9.29 2.60
C PRO A 57 -18.43 9.40 1.27
N HIS A 58 -17.80 8.33 0.81
CA HIS A 58 -17.23 8.13 -0.51
C HIS A 58 -18.20 8.20 -1.70
N ASP A 59 -19.51 8.17 -1.47
CA ASP A 59 -20.50 8.45 -2.52
C ASP A 59 -20.94 9.93 -2.54
N ALA A 60 -20.31 10.79 -1.74
CA ALA A 60 -20.32 12.22 -2.03
C ALA A 60 -19.76 12.38 -3.45
N GLU A 61 -20.56 12.94 -4.36
CA GLU A 61 -20.26 13.04 -5.80
C GLU A 61 -18.78 13.35 -6.04
N GLU A 62 -18.06 12.33 -6.52
CA GLU A 62 -16.64 12.41 -6.81
C GLU A 62 -16.41 13.51 -7.85
N THR A 63 -15.70 14.56 -7.46
CA THR A 63 -15.42 15.67 -8.37
C THR A 63 -14.49 15.20 -9.49
N SER A 64 -14.68 15.73 -10.70
CA SER A 64 -13.74 15.50 -11.81
C SER A 64 -12.31 15.95 -11.44
N GLU A 65 -12.19 16.94 -10.56
CA GLU A 65 -10.90 17.42 -10.02
C GLU A 65 -10.21 16.35 -9.17
N ASP A 66 -10.93 15.67 -8.27
CA ASP A 66 -10.36 14.62 -7.42
C ASP A 66 -9.84 13.44 -8.24
N LYS A 67 -10.53 13.09 -9.34
CA LYS A 67 -10.08 12.08 -10.31
C LYS A 67 -8.76 12.49 -10.97
N VAL A 68 -8.69 13.73 -11.43
CA VAL A 68 -7.49 14.27 -12.08
C VAL A 68 -6.33 14.35 -11.09
N LEU A 69 -6.56 14.84 -9.88
CA LEU A 69 -5.53 14.92 -8.84
C LEU A 69 -5.05 13.53 -8.41
N GLY A 70 -5.95 12.55 -8.30
CA GLY A 70 -5.59 11.15 -8.06
C GLY A 70 -4.69 10.59 -9.16
N ALA A 71 -5.03 10.80 -10.43
CA ALA A 71 -4.19 10.39 -11.57
C ALA A 71 -2.84 11.13 -11.59
N LEU A 72 -2.84 12.43 -11.31
CA LEU A 72 -1.64 13.26 -11.21
C LEU A 72 -0.71 12.78 -10.11
N ALA A 73 -1.23 12.27 -8.99
CA ALA A 73 -0.40 11.72 -7.92
C ALA A 73 0.53 10.61 -8.45
N HIS A 74 -0.01 9.70 -9.27
CA HIS A 74 0.78 8.62 -9.89
C HIS A 74 1.71 9.13 -10.99
N ALA A 75 1.21 10.00 -11.86
CA ALA A 75 1.99 10.55 -12.97
C ALA A 75 3.17 11.41 -12.50
N ALA A 76 2.97 12.25 -11.48
CA ALA A 76 4.03 13.03 -10.85
C ALA A 76 5.11 12.13 -10.24
N GLY A 77 4.69 10.96 -9.72
CA GLY A 77 5.59 9.92 -9.25
C GLY A 77 6.60 9.47 -10.29
N MET A 78 6.20 9.36 -11.55
CA MET A 78 7.08 8.94 -12.64
C MET A 78 8.24 9.92 -12.87
N LEU A 79 7.98 11.22 -12.84
CA LEU A 79 8.96 12.25 -13.18
C LEU A 79 9.81 12.67 -11.99
N THR A 80 9.24 12.64 -10.80
CA THR A 80 9.84 13.22 -9.59
C THR A 80 10.11 12.19 -8.50
N SER A 81 9.87 10.90 -8.79
CA SER A 81 9.89 9.82 -7.80
C SER A 81 8.93 10.15 -6.65
N PHE A 82 9.34 9.98 -5.40
CA PHE A 82 8.48 10.17 -4.23
C PHE A 82 8.06 11.63 -3.99
N VAL A 83 8.73 12.62 -4.59
CA VAL A 83 8.51 14.05 -4.28
C VAL A 83 7.13 14.53 -4.75
N GLY A 84 6.72 14.22 -5.98
CA GLY A 84 5.43 14.63 -6.53
C GLY A 84 4.23 14.11 -5.74
N PRO A 85 4.12 12.78 -5.50
CA PRO A 85 3.11 12.20 -4.63
C PRO A 85 3.13 12.79 -3.21
N LEU A 86 4.31 13.04 -2.63
CA LEU A 86 4.46 13.65 -1.31
C LEU A 86 3.88 15.07 -1.27
N VAL A 87 4.24 15.92 -2.25
CA VAL A 87 3.71 17.28 -2.36
C VAL A 87 2.21 17.26 -2.52
N LEU A 88 1.68 16.38 -3.39
CA LEU A 88 0.25 16.28 -3.65
C LEU A 88 -0.52 15.75 -2.41
N MET A 89 0.07 14.81 -1.67
CA MET A 89 -0.46 14.33 -0.38
C MET A 89 -0.54 15.47 0.65
N LEU A 90 0.48 16.32 0.74
CA LEU A 90 0.53 17.41 1.73
C LEU A 90 -0.38 18.58 1.37
N VAL A 91 -0.49 18.91 0.08
CA VAL A 91 -1.25 20.07 -0.39
C VAL A 91 -2.74 19.75 -0.57
N SER A 92 -3.04 18.64 -1.23
CA SER A 92 -4.42 18.27 -1.59
C SER A 92 -5.02 17.22 -0.66
N GLY A 93 -4.20 16.43 0.02
CA GLY A 93 -4.67 15.38 0.92
C GLY A 93 -5.53 15.85 2.11
N PRO A 94 -5.29 17.04 2.72
CA PRO A 94 -6.20 17.57 3.74
C PRO A 94 -7.59 17.95 3.20
N ARG A 95 -7.73 18.17 1.88
CA ARG A 95 -8.97 18.62 1.23
C ARG A 95 -9.83 17.46 0.73
N SER A 96 -9.22 16.35 0.33
CA SER A 96 -9.94 15.16 -0.15
C SER A 96 -9.28 13.86 0.32
N ALA A 97 -10.06 13.03 1.00
CA ALA A 97 -9.63 11.71 1.47
C ALA A 97 -9.24 10.76 0.33
N ARG A 98 -9.88 10.90 -0.84
CA ARG A 98 -9.59 10.08 -2.02
C ARG A 98 -8.28 10.48 -2.69
N VAL A 99 -8.06 11.79 -2.86
CA VAL A 99 -6.78 12.32 -3.36
C VAL A 99 -5.66 11.91 -2.42
N ARG A 100 -5.89 11.99 -1.09
CA ARG A 100 -4.94 11.50 -0.09
C ARG A 100 -4.62 10.01 -0.26
N ALA A 101 -5.63 9.16 -0.47
CA ALA A 101 -5.43 7.72 -0.66
C ALA A 101 -4.56 7.42 -1.88
N HIS A 102 -4.84 8.04 -3.04
CA HIS A 102 -4.01 7.87 -4.23
C HIS A 102 -2.59 8.42 -4.06
N ALA A 103 -2.44 9.57 -3.40
CA ALA A 103 -1.13 10.16 -3.15
C ALA A 103 -0.27 9.33 -2.19
N VAL A 104 -0.87 8.77 -1.14
CA VAL A 104 -0.19 7.84 -0.22
C VAL A 104 0.22 6.56 -0.95
N GLU A 105 -0.66 5.99 -1.76
CA GLU A 105 -0.36 4.77 -2.52
C GLU A 105 0.80 5.01 -3.50
N ALA A 106 0.73 6.09 -4.29
CA ALA A 106 1.80 6.48 -5.20
C ALA A 106 3.12 6.74 -4.47
N LEU A 107 3.08 7.39 -3.30
CA LEU A 107 4.25 7.66 -2.47
C LEU A 107 4.90 6.35 -2.00
N ASN A 108 4.11 5.41 -1.46
CA ASN A 108 4.58 4.11 -1.00
C ASN A 108 5.22 3.31 -2.14
N PHE A 109 4.58 3.32 -3.32
CA PHE A 109 5.11 2.67 -4.51
C PHE A 109 6.47 3.25 -4.93
N GLN A 110 6.59 4.58 -4.99
CA GLN A 110 7.85 5.24 -5.37
C GLN A 110 8.96 5.01 -4.34
N LEU A 111 8.66 5.02 -3.05
CA LEU A 111 9.62 4.69 -1.99
C LEU A 111 10.08 3.23 -2.07
N THR A 112 9.16 2.31 -2.36
CA THR A 112 9.47 0.89 -2.56
C THR A 112 10.44 0.71 -3.74
N LEU A 113 10.12 1.31 -4.89
CA LEU A 113 10.99 1.28 -6.06
C LEU A 113 12.35 1.93 -5.81
N LEU A 114 12.40 3.03 -5.05
CA LEU A 114 13.64 3.70 -4.68
C LEU A 114 14.53 2.77 -3.84
N ILE A 115 13.96 2.08 -2.85
CA ILE A 115 14.69 1.09 -2.05
C ILE A 115 15.23 -0.03 -2.93
N PHE A 116 14.40 -0.62 -3.80
CA PHE A 116 14.86 -1.66 -4.73
C PHE A 116 15.98 -1.16 -5.65
N THR A 117 15.90 0.08 -6.10
CA THR A 117 16.91 0.71 -6.96
C THR A 117 18.22 0.89 -6.20
N ILE A 118 18.18 1.42 -4.97
CA ILE A 118 19.35 1.60 -4.12
C ILE A 118 20.01 0.25 -3.81
N VAL A 119 19.22 -0.77 -3.46
CA VAL A 119 19.77 -2.09 -3.16
C VAL A 119 20.41 -2.70 -4.41
N THR A 120 19.71 -2.68 -5.55
CA THR A 120 20.18 -3.33 -6.78
C THR A 120 21.36 -2.60 -7.41
N LEU A 121 21.23 -1.28 -7.64
CA LEU A 121 22.27 -0.49 -8.29
C LEU A 121 23.36 -0.05 -7.33
N GLY A 122 23.07 0.15 -6.04
CA GLY A 122 24.07 0.49 -5.04
C GLY A 122 24.98 -0.70 -4.74
N VAL A 123 24.42 -1.84 -4.33
CA VAL A 123 25.22 -3.05 -4.05
C VAL A 123 25.85 -3.57 -5.34
N GLY A 124 25.06 -3.66 -6.42
CA GLY A 124 25.57 -4.07 -7.73
C GLY A 124 26.69 -3.15 -8.21
N GLY A 125 26.52 -1.84 -8.09
CA GLY A 125 27.53 -0.85 -8.47
C GLY A 125 28.83 -1.01 -7.69
N VAL A 126 28.77 -1.25 -6.38
CA VAL A 126 29.96 -1.54 -5.57
C VAL A 126 30.65 -2.82 -6.05
N VAL A 127 29.89 -3.90 -6.29
CA VAL A 127 30.44 -5.16 -6.80
C VAL A 127 31.13 -4.96 -8.15
N PHE A 128 30.49 -4.22 -9.08
CA PHE A 128 31.08 -3.88 -10.37
C PHE A 128 32.33 -3.03 -10.24
N ALA A 129 32.33 -2.02 -9.36
CA ALA A 129 33.50 -1.18 -9.11
C ALA A 129 34.68 -2.01 -8.60
N VAL A 130 34.46 -2.91 -7.63
CA VAL A 130 35.49 -3.84 -7.15
C VAL A 130 35.99 -4.75 -8.27
N ALA A 131 35.09 -5.30 -9.09
CA ALA A 131 35.48 -6.14 -10.22
C ALA A 131 36.34 -5.37 -11.24
N TRP A 132 36.01 -4.11 -11.52
CA TRP A 132 36.78 -3.25 -12.43
C TRP A 132 38.15 -2.89 -11.86
N ILE A 133 38.24 -2.61 -10.56
CA ILE A 133 39.53 -2.41 -9.88
C ILE A 133 40.39 -3.67 -9.97
N ALA A 134 39.82 -4.84 -9.69
CA ALA A 134 40.54 -6.11 -9.82
C ALA A 134 41.03 -6.34 -11.26
N SER A 135 40.22 -5.98 -12.26
CA SER A 135 40.60 -6.04 -13.67
C SER A 135 41.76 -5.10 -14.02
N LEU A 136 41.73 -3.88 -13.50
CA LEU A 136 42.82 -2.92 -13.65
C LEU A 136 44.12 -3.44 -13.04
N VAL A 137 44.06 -3.98 -11.81
CA VAL A 137 45.22 -4.58 -11.13
C VAL A 137 45.77 -5.76 -11.92
N ALA A 138 44.91 -6.62 -12.45
CA ALA A 138 45.32 -7.74 -13.29
C ALA A 138 46.05 -7.27 -14.56
N GLY A 139 45.53 -6.23 -15.22
CA GLY A 139 46.16 -5.61 -16.39
C GLY A 139 47.54 -5.04 -16.06
N LEU A 140 47.67 -4.30 -14.95
CA LEU A 140 48.95 -3.77 -14.49
C LEU A 140 49.96 -4.88 -14.17
N ALA A 141 49.53 -5.94 -13.49
CA ALA A 141 50.39 -7.09 -13.20
C ALA A 141 50.90 -7.77 -14.48
N ALA A 142 50.05 -7.87 -15.51
CA ALA A 142 50.44 -8.42 -16.81
C ALA A 142 51.50 -7.55 -17.52
N LEU A 143 51.41 -6.21 -17.42
CA LEU A 143 52.41 -5.31 -17.98
C LEU A 143 53.80 -5.47 -17.35
N THR A 144 53.87 -5.84 -16.07
CA THR A 144 55.15 -6.09 -15.38
C THR A 144 55.65 -7.53 -15.56
N GLY A 145 55.02 -8.33 -16.42
CA GLY A 145 55.34 -9.75 -16.61
C GLY A 145 54.89 -10.67 -15.47
N GLY A 146 54.11 -10.15 -14.53
CA GLY A 146 53.50 -10.93 -13.44
C GLY A 146 52.27 -11.69 -13.91
N SER A 147 51.81 -12.63 -13.07
CA SER A 147 50.55 -13.34 -13.30
C SER A 147 49.53 -12.96 -12.23
N PHE A 148 48.27 -12.78 -12.64
CA PHE A 148 47.16 -12.49 -11.73
C PHE A 148 46.03 -13.49 -11.93
N ARG A 149 45.51 -14.05 -10.84
CA ARG A 149 44.37 -14.98 -10.86
C ARG A 149 43.25 -14.41 -10.00
N TYR A 150 42.10 -14.17 -10.60
CA TYR A 150 40.93 -13.72 -9.86
C TYR A 150 40.47 -14.79 -8.84
N PRO A 151 40.23 -14.40 -7.58
CA PRO A 151 39.93 -15.35 -6.50
C PRO A 151 38.49 -15.89 -6.53
N LEU A 152 37.53 -15.18 -7.14
CA LEU A 152 36.11 -15.52 -7.15
C LEU A 152 35.55 -15.55 -8.59
N THR A 153 36.12 -16.41 -9.43
CA THR A 153 35.67 -16.59 -10.83
C THR A 153 35.38 -18.03 -11.16
N LEU A 154 34.21 -18.28 -11.76
CA LEU A 154 33.87 -19.57 -12.35
C LEU A 154 34.70 -19.79 -13.63
N ARG A 155 35.45 -20.88 -13.70
CA ARG A 155 36.30 -21.23 -14.86
C ARG A 155 35.54 -22.14 -15.82
N LEU A 156 34.70 -21.54 -16.65
CA LEU A 156 33.82 -22.27 -17.56
C LEU A 156 34.53 -22.74 -18.85
N ILE A 157 35.64 -22.09 -19.21
CA ILE A 157 36.44 -22.38 -20.41
C ILE A 157 37.85 -22.81 -19.97
N LYS A 158 38.44 -23.80 -20.66
CA LYS A 158 39.79 -24.33 -20.45
C LYS A 158 40.66 -24.11 -21.67
#